data_AF-A0A143XTL3-F1
#
_entry.id   AF-A0A143XTL3-F1
#
_cell.length_a   1.000
_cell.length_b   1.000
_cell.length_c   1.000
_cell.angle_alpha   90.00
_cell.angle_beta   90.00
_cell.angle_gamma   90.00
#
_symmetry.space_group_name_H-M   'P 1'
#
loop_
_entity.id
_entity.type
_entity.pdbx_description
1 polymer ?
#
loop_
_entity_poly.entity_id
_entity_poly.type
_entity_poly.pdbx_seq_one_letter_code
_entity_poly.pdbx_strand_id
1 'polypeptide(L)'
;MYIDFHTHGKLAKKLPFSEEYTHWLFSEARQAGLDALCLTEHFNTLGFDRLYRFIAKHSEREGDTLIFDGLRIFPGMETDIAEGGHILSIGPMEAILELNRRLEPHKEKGHFLPFQELRDLFDQYPVIVGGAHPFREGGHIPELPEEQLARFDFFDLNGKDVAEHRMRTERLTYHLGESLHKPVVGGSDTHQAVQYGCIRTRFEKTCTTVPELYEEMQSGNYEIAISDQAAVQVKTANLLKRALKEIHALGGDYVALLMGKESEISGNALNFKERKRRNAS
;
A
#
# COMPACT_ATOMS: atom_id res chain seq x y z
N MET A 1 -3.08 4.96 18.77
CA MET A 1 -2.34 4.46 17.60
C MET A 1 -2.95 5.04 16.32
N TYR A 2 -2.20 5.87 15.60
CA TYR A 2 -2.52 6.27 14.22
C TYR A 2 -1.97 5.23 13.25
N ILE A 3 -2.85 4.60 12.50
CA ILE A 3 -2.52 3.54 11.54
C ILE A 3 -3.04 3.88 10.14
N ASP A 4 -2.23 3.53 9.13
CA ASP A 4 -2.62 3.56 7.72
C ASP A 4 -2.86 2.12 7.23
N PHE A 5 -4.09 1.79 6.83
CA PHE A 5 -4.48 0.42 6.46
C PHE A 5 -4.08 -0.01 5.05
N HIS A 6 -3.57 0.90 4.22
CA HIS A 6 -3.26 0.58 2.84
C HIS A 6 -1.99 1.32 2.41
N THR A 7 -0.85 0.63 2.41
CA THR A 7 0.44 1.23 2.02
C THR A 7 1.29 0.25 1.23
N HIS A 8 2.28 0.78 0.51
CA HIS A 8 3.23 -0.04 -0.25
C HIS A 8 4.67 0.35 0.09
N GLY A 9 5.57 -0.63 0.02
CA GLY A 9 7.00 -0.43 0.33
C GLY A 9 7.82 0.01 -0.89
N LYS A 10 7.23 -0.08 -2.08
CA LYS A 10 7.90 0.23 -3.35
C LYS A 10 7.24 1.39 -4.08
N LEU A 11 8.06 2.15 -4.81
CA LEU A 11 7.58 3.22 -5.69
C LEU A 11 6.63 2.71 -6.79
N ALA A 12 6.88 1.53 -7.34
CA ALA A 12 6.01 0.88 -8.32
C ALA A 12 6.27 -0.63 -8.43
N LYS A 13 5.23 -1.38 -8.81
CA LYS A 13 5.27 -2.85 -8.86
C LYS A 13 6.39 -3.44 -9.74
N LYS A 14 6.65 -2.82 -10.90
CA LYS A 14 7.64 -3.29 -11.89
C LYS A 14 9.06 -2.76 -11.65
N LEU A 15 9.28 -1.90 -10.67
CA LEU A 15 10.63 -1.45 -10.34
C LEU A 15 11.34 -2.50 -9.48
N PRO A 16 12.68 -2.63 -9.58
CA PRO A 16 13.46 -3.41 -8.64
C PRO A 16 13.22 -2.95 -7.20
N PHE A 17 13.30 -3.88 -6.25
CA PHE A 17 13.26 -3.56 -4.84
C PHE A 17 14.50 -2.75 -4.43
N SER A 18 14.29 -1.68 -3.65
CA SER A 18 15.35 -0.82 -3.08
C SER A 18 15.17 -0.71 -1.57
N GLU A 19 16.18 -1.16 -0.84
CA GLU A 19 16.25 -1.10 0.63
C GLU A 19 16.27 0.36 1.10
N GLU A 20 17.11 1.20 0.49
CA GLU A 20 17.24 2.63 0.83
C GLU A 20 15.92 3.38 0.62
N TYR A 21 15.22 3.10 -0.49
CA TYR A 21 13.92 3.73 -0.75
C TYR A 21 12.88 3.34 0.30
N THR A 22 12.80 2.06 0.64
CA THR A 22 11.84 1.54 1.63
C THR A 22 12.12 2.12 3.01
N HIS A 23 13.38 2.12 3.43
CA HIS A 23 13.79 2.71 4.70
C HIS A 23 13.46 4.20 4.77
N TRP A 24 13.76 4.97 3.72
CA TRP A 24 13.37 6.37 3.65
C TRP A 24 11.85 6.53 3.73
N LEU A 25 11.09 5.75 2.95
CA LEU A 25 9.65 5.82 2.91
C LEU A 25 9.01 5.60 4.29
N PHE A 26 9.50 4.61 5.06
CA PHE A 26 8.99 4.33 6.40
C PHE A 26 9.43 5.38 7.44
N SER A 27 10.62 5.95 7.30
CA SER A 27 11.03 7.12 8.10
C SER A 27 10.06 8.29 7.89
N GLU A 28 9.67 8.56 6.64
CA GLU A 28 8.71 9.61 6.31
C GLU A 28 7.30 9.30 6.84
N ALA A 29 6.87 8.03 6.82
CA ALA A 29 5.60 7.61 7.41
C ALA A 29 5.52 7.99 8.91
N ARG A 30 6.61 7.72 9.66
CA ARG A 30 6.70 8.11 11.08
C ARG A 30 6.74 9.62 11.26
N GLN A 31 7.48 10.34 10.42
CA GLN A 31 7.52 11.82 10.45
C GLN A 31 6.15 12.44 10.13
N ALA A 32 5.32 11.78 9.33
CA ALA A 32 3.93 12.15 9.07
C ALA A 32 2.99 11.84 10.27
N GLY A 33 3.52 11.32 11.37
CA GLY A 33 2.77 11.04 12.60
C GLY A 33 1.97 9.75 12.58
N LEU A 34 2.43 8.75 11.82
CA LEU A 34 1.92 7.38 11.91
C LEU A 34 2.68 6.60 12.99
N ASP A 35 1.92 5.88 13.83
CA ASP A 35 2.45 4.92 14.79
C ASP A 35 2.58 3.53 14.15
N ALA A 36 1.72 3.23 13.18
CA ALA A 36 1.69 1.96 12.46
C ALA A 36 1.26 2.10 10.99
N LEU A 37 1.58 1.09 10.18
CA LEU A 37 1.00 0.90 8.85
C LEU A 37 0.73 -0.58 8.57
N CYS A 38 -0.23 -0.85 7.69
CA CYS A 38 -0.38 -2.14 7.02
C CYS A 38 0.40 -2.06 5.71
N LEU A 39 1.44 -2.89 5.59
CA LEU A 39 2.23 -2.99 4.36
C LEU A 39 1.52 -3.95 3.39
N THR A 40 0.59 -3.44 2.60
CA THR A 40 -0.19 -4.22 1.64
C THR A 40 0.43 -4.13 0.25
N GLU A 41 1.70 -4.55 0.12
CA GLU A 41 2.40 -4.53 -1.17
C GLU A 41 1.65 -5.37 -2.22
N HIS A 42 1.77 -4.98 -3.50
CA HIS A 42 1.11 -5.66 -4.62
C HIS A 42 1.59 -7.12 -4.69
N PHE A 43 0.68 -8.09 -4.72
CA PHE A 43 1.05 -9.52 -4.75
C PHE A 43 1.93 -9.89 -5.96
N ASN A 44 1.74 -9.17 -7.08
CA ASN A 44 2.48 -9.33 -8.34
C ASN A 44 3.68 -8.38 -8.47
N THR A 45 4.13 -7.75 -7.38
CA THR A 45 5.33 -6.89 -7.39
C THR A 45 6.62 -7.71 -7.57
N LEU A 46 7.61 -7.14 -8.24
CA LEU A 46 8.95 -7.75 -8.29
C LEU A 46 9.62 -7.71 -6.91
N GLY A 47 10.11 -8.84 -6.41
CA GLY A 47 10.82 -8.91 -5.14
C GLY A 47 9.94 -8.71 -3.91
N PHE A 48 8.69 -9.18 -3.95
CA PHE A 48 7.77 -9.21 -2.80
C PHE A 48 8.42 -9.85 -1.57
N ASP A 49 9.04 -11.02 -1.74
CA ASP A 49 9.75 -11.76 -0.69
C ASP A 49 10.98 -11.00 -0.16
N ARG A 50 11.70 -10.31 -1.06
CA ARG A 50 12.88 -9.51 -0.70
C ARG A 50 12.52 -8.33 0.19
N LEU A 51 11.41 -7.64 -0.10
CA LEU A 51 10.89 -6.55 0.73
C LEU A 51 10.64 -7.03 2.17
N TYR A 52 9.89 -8.13 2.32
CA TYR A 52 9.59 -8.67 3.65
C TYR A 52 10.82 -9.19 4.39
N ARG A 53 11.76 -9.86 3.71
CA ARG A 53 13.03 -10.28 4.32
C ARG A 53 13.87 -9.08 4.78
N PHE A 54 13.89 -8.00 4.01
CA PHE A 54 14.59 -6.77 4.39
C PHE A 54 13.99 -6.18 5.67
N ILE A 55 12.67 -6.04 5.74
CA ILE A 55 11.98 -5.50 6.92
C ILE A 55 12.25 -6.40 8.12
N ALA A 56 12.02 -7.71 7.99
CA ALA A 56 12.23 -8.66 9.08
C ALA A 56 13.66 -8.67 9.64
N LYS A 57 14.66 -8.44 8.78
CA LYS A 57 16.07 -8.36 9.20
C LYS A 57 16.39 -7.09 10.01
N HIS A 58 15.64 -6.01 9.82
CA HIS A 58 15.86 -4.70 10.43
C HIS A 58 14.71 -4.31 11.36
N SER A 59 14.02 -5.29 11.94
CA SER A 59 12.89 -5.05 12.83
C SER A 59 12.91 -6.00 14.02
N GLU A 60 12.34 -5.53 15.12
CA GLU A 60 12.00 -6.38 16.25
C GLU A 60 10.58 -6.91 16.06
N ARG A 61 10.33 -8.18 16.42
CA ARG A 61 8.99 -8.77 16.34
C ARG A 61 8.24 -8.53 17.65
N GLU A 62 7.01 -8.06 17.53
CA GLU A 62 6.05 -7.92 18.64
C GLU A 62 4.68 -8.41 18.16
N GLY A 63 4.19 -9.51 18.74
CA GLY A 63 2.97 -10.16 18.26
C GLY A 63 3.06 -10.57 16.79
N ASP A 64 2.08 -10.13 15.99
CA ASP A 64 2.03 -10.35 14.54
C ASP A 64 2.74 -9.24 13.74
N THR A 65 3.35 -8.27 14.44
CA THR A 65 3.91 -7.06 13.83
C THR A 65 5.44 -7.03 13.85
N LEU A 66 6.00 -6.15 13.01
CA LEU A 66 7.43 -5.85 12.93
C LEU A 66 7.64 -4.37 13.28
N ILE A 67 8.51 -4.07 14.23
CA ILE A 67 8.87 -2.70 14.61
C ILE A 67 10.13 -2.29 13.83
N PHE A 68 9.96 -1.47 12.81
CA PHE A 68 11.01 -0.96 11.94
C PHE A 68 11.32 0.50 12.31
N ASP A 69 12.46 0.76 12.96
CA ASP A 69 12.86 2.09 13.43
C ASP A 69 11.74 2.84 14.19
N GLY A 70 11.01 2.12 15.04
CA GLY A 70 9.91 2.66 15.84
C GLY A 70 8.58 2.81 15.11
N LEU A 71 8.49 2.46 13.82
CA LEU A 71 7.22 2.32 13.10
C LEU A 71 6.75 0.86 13.17
N ARG A 72 5.50 0.63 13.60
CA ARG A 72 4.92 -0.71 13.62
C ARG A 72 4.35 -1.09 12.26
N ILE A 73 4.72 -2.26 11.77
CA ILE A 73 4.30 -2.79 10.47
C ILE A 73 3.45 -4.02 10.70
N PHE A 74 2.19 -3.93 10.27
CA PHE A 74 1.32 -5.09 10.06
C PHE A 74 1.61 -5.64 8.65
N PRO A 75 2.10 -6.89 8.53
CA PRO A 75 2.29 -7.50 7.22
C PRO A 75 0.97 -7.67 6.49
N GLY A 76 0.97 -7.40 5.19
CA GLY A 76 -0.18 -7.56 4.34
C GLY A 76 0.12 -7.74 2.86
N MET A 77 -0.92 -7.81 2.05
CA MET A 77 -0.81 -7.95 0.61
C MET A 77 -2.04 -7.35 -0.08
N GLU A 78 -1.83 -6.58 -1.13
CA GLU A 78 -2.89 -6.16 -2.04
C GLU A 78 -2.94 -7.14 -3.23
N THR A 79 -4.09 -7.76 -3.46
CA THR A 79 -4.27 -8.80 -4.49
C THR A 79 -5.34 -8.38 -5.49
N ASP A 80 -5.02 -8.41 -6.78
CA ASP A 80 -6.00 -8.22 -7.86
C ASP A 80 -6.96 -9.44 -7.94
N ILE A 81 -8.26 -9.20 -8.16
CA ILE A 81 -9.27 -10.26 -8.37
C ILE A 81 -9.73 -10.33 -9.84
N ALA A 82 -10.19 -11.49 -10.29
CA ALA A 82 -10.60 -11.71 -11.68
C ALA A 82 -11.77 -10.83 -12.13
N GLU A 83 -12.68 -10.52 -11.19
CA GLU A 83 -13.84 -9.67 -11.40
C GLU A 83 -13.45 -8.20 -11.62
N GLY A 84 -12.21 -7.82 -11.31
CA GLY A 84 -11.73 -6.44 -11.30
C GLY A 84 -11.89 -5.79 -9.92
N GLY A 85 -10.88 -5.03 -9.51
CA GLY A 85 -10.75 -4.50 -8.15
C GLY A 85 -9.65 -5.24 -7.38
N HIS A 86 -9.36 -4.79 -6.16
CA HIS A 86 -8.32 -5.38 -5.34
C HIS A 86 -8.83 -5.68 -3.92
N ILE A 87 -8.25 -6.69 -3.29
CA ILE A 87 -8.47 -7.02 -1.88
C ILE A 87 -7.21 -6.79 -1.07
N LEU A 88 -7.38 -6.45 0.21
CA LEU A 88 -6.30 -6.35 1.19
C LEU A 88 -6.35 -7.57 2.10
N SER A 89 -5.26 -8.31 2.24
CA SER A 89 -5.10 -9.28 3.34
C SER A 89 -4.08 -8.78 4.34
N ILE A 90 -4.40 -8.86 5.64
CA ILE A 90 -3.51 -8.45 6.74
C ILE A 90 -3.39 -9.63 7.71
N GLY A 91 -2.16 -9.99 8.09
CA GLY A 91 -1.90 -11.16 8.93
C GLY A 91 -0.42 -11.29 9.32
N PRO A 92 -0.05 -12.37 10.04
CA PRO A 92 1.34 -12.68 10.33
C PRO A 92 2.17 -12.77 9.03
N MET A 93 3.42 -12.30 9.07
CA MET A 93 4.30 -12.24 7.90
C MET A 93 4.43 -13.60 7.19
N GLU A 94 4.49 -14.69 7.96
CA GLU A 94 4.60 -16.05 7.47
C GLU A 94 3.40 -16.45 6.61
N ALA A 95 2.18 -16.07 7.05
CA ALA A 95 0.95 -16.33 6.30
C ALA A 95 0.92 -15.52 5.00
N ILE A 96 1.33 -14.25 5.04
CA ILE A 96 1.40 -13.38 3.86
C ILE A 96 2.40 -13.90 2.83
N LEU A 97 3.59 -14.33 3.26
CA LEU A 97 4.61 -14.90 2.38
C LEU A 97 4.15 -16.22 1.75
N GLU A 98 3.50 -17.08 2.53
CA GLU A 98 2.96 -18.35 2.03
C GLU A 98 1.82 -18.12 1.04
N LEU A 99 0.87 -17.23 1.35
CA LEU A 99 -0.19 -16.84 0.42
C LEU A 99 0.38 -16.30 -0.88
N ASN A 100 1.36 -15.39 -0.81
CA ASN A 100 2.02 -14.87 -2.01
C ASN A 100 2.67 -15.98 -2.86
N ARG A 101 3.29 -16.98 -2.21
CA ARG A 101 3.88 -18.16 -2.87
C ARG A 101 2.81 -19.04 -3.53
N ARG A 102 1.67 -19.27 -2.88
CA ARG A 102 0.54 -20.05 -3.45
C ARG A 102 -0.05 -19.35 -4.69
N LEU A 103 -0.03 -18.02 -4.71
CA LEU A 103 -0.53 -17.20 -5.81
C LEU A 103 0.46 -17.01 -6.97
N GLU A 104 1.66 -17.58 -6.93
CA GLU A 104 2.66 -17.43 -8.00
C GLU A 104 2.11 -17.74 -9.42
N PRO A 105 1.31 -18.81 -9.65
CA PRO A 105 0.73 -19.08 -10.97
C PRO A 105 -0.28 -18.04 -11.45
N HIS A 106 -0.74 -17.16 -10.57
CA HIS A 106 -1.86 -16.23 -10.78
C HIS A 106 -1.42 -14.77 -10.75
N LYS A 107 -0.12 -14.46 -10.85
CA LYS A 107 0.38 -13.07 -10.78
C LYS A 107 0.22 -12.28 -12.07
N GLU A 108 -0.09 -12.93 -13.18
CA GLU A 108 -0.23 -12.29 -14.49
C GLU A 108 -1.67 -11.85 -14.77
N LYS A 109 -1.81 -10.68 -15.42
CA LYS A 109 -3.13 -10.18 -15.85
C LYS A 109 -3.79 -11.21 -16.77
N GLY A 110 -5.05 -11.54 -16.47
CA GLY A 110 -5.81 -12.58 -17.18
C GLY A 110 -5.75 -13.96 -16.51
N HIS A 111 -4.92 -14.14 -15.48
CA HIS A 111 -4.81 -15.37 -14.69
C HIS A 111 -5.15 -15.17 -13.20
N PHE A 112 -5.64 -13.99 -12.84
CA PHE A 112 -6.10 -13.69 -11.48
C PHE A 112 -7.22 -14.65 -11.09
N LEU A 113 -7.21 -15.08 -9.83
CA LEU A 113 -8.27 -15.93 -9.31
C LEU A 113 -9.54 -15.12 -9.05
N PRO A 114 -10.74 -15.70 -9.24
CA PRO A 114 -11.99 -15.12 -8.76
C PRO A 114 -11.95 -14.89 -7.26
N PHE A 115 -12.69 -13.90 -6.77
CA PHE A 115 -12.72 -13.56 -5.35
C PHE A 115 -13.13 -14.75 -4.48
N GLN A 116 -14.10 -15.55 -4.92
CA GLN A 116 -14.53 -16.75 -4.17
C GLN A 116 -13.38 -17.73 -3.91
N GLU A 117 -12.61 -18.07 -4.95
CA GLU A 117 -11.47 -18.99 -4.84
C GLU A 117 -10.34 -18.40 -3.98
N LEU A 118 -10.07 -17.09 -4.12
CA LEU A 118 -9.12 -16.39 -3.26
C LEU A 118 -9.54 -16.40 -1.80
N ARG A 119 -10.82 -16.13 -1.53
CA ARG A 119 -11.35 -16.10 -0.17
C ARG A 119 -11.32 -17.50 0.46
N ASP A 120 -11.66 -18.55 -0.29
CA ASP A 120 -11.53 -19.96 0.16
C ASP A 120 -10.07 -20.33 0.48
N LEU A 121 -9.11 -19.79 -0.27
CA LEU A 121 -7.69 -19.96 0.00
C LEU A 121 -7.26 -19.22 1.26
N PHE A 122 -7.76 -18.00 1.46
CA PHE A 122 -7.33 -17.10 2.55
C PHE A 122 -7.96 -17.51 3.88
N ASP A 123 -9.15 -18.12 3.90
CA ASP A 123 -9.79 -18.69 5.10
C ASP A 123 -8.96 -19.81 5.77
N GLN A 124 -7.96 -20.35 5.07
CA GLN A 124 -7.03 -21.36 5.61
C GLN A 124 -5.88 -20.74 6.43
N TYR A 125 -5.80 -19.41 6.49
CA TYR A 125 -4.72 -18.68 7.15
C TYR A 125 -5.28 -17.65 8.15
N PRO A 126 -4.48 -17.25 9.16
CA PRO A 126 -4.88 -16.23 10.12
C PRO A 126 -4.74 -14.82 9.52
N VAL A 127 -5.54 -14.52 8.50
CA VAL A 127 -5.60 -13.21 7.85
C VAL A 127 -7.02 -12.65 7.90
N ILE A 128 -7.13 -11.33 8.03
CA ILE A 128 -8.38 -10.61 7.72
C ILE A 128 -8.32 -10.09 6.29
N VAL A 129 -9.46 -10.08 5.60
CA VAL A 129 -9.56 -9.68 4.19
C VAL A 129 -10.53 -8.53 4.01
N GLY A 130 -10.05 -7.41 3.48
CA GLY A 130 -10.85 -6.23 3.18
C GLY A 130 -11.00 -5.94 1.68
N GLY A 131 -12.09 -5.28 1.31
CA GLY A 131 -12.24 -4.75 -0.05
C GLY A 131 -11.44 -3.45 -0.18
N ALA A 132 -10.41 -3.43 -1.03
CA ALA A 132 -9.61 -2.24 -1.28
C ALA A 132 -10.38 -1.30 -2.21
N HIS A 133 -10.42 0.01 -1.88
CA HIS A 133 -11.02 1.07 -2.71
C HIS A 133 -12.26 0.61 -3.51
N PRO A 134 -13.33 0.14 -2.84
CA PRO A 134 -14.35 -0.72 -3.46
C PRO A 134 -15.10 -0.08 -4.63
N PHE A 135 -15.16 1.25 -4.72
CA PHE A 135 -15.87 1.98 -5.77
C PHE A 135 -14.95 2.65 -6.80
N ARG A 136 -13.67 2.25 -6.85
CA ARG A 136 -12.71 2.72 -7.85
C ARG A 136 -13.11 2.23 -9.23
N GLU A 137 -12.96 3.11 -10.23
CA GLU A 137 -13.28 2.80 -11.61
C GLU A 137 -12.49 1.56 -12.11
N GLY A 138 -13.20 0.63 -12.75
CA GLY A 138 -12.67 -0.67 -13.19
C GLY A 138 -12.65 -1.75 -12.11
N GLY A 139 -13.02 -1.43 -10.87
CA GLY A 139 -13.30 -2.38 -9.80
C GLY A 139 -14.78 -2.74 -9.74
N HIS A 140 -15.07 -4.00 -9.45
CA HIS A 140 -16.43 -4.55 -9.43
C HIS A 140 -16.78 -5.21 -8.09
N ILE A 141 -16.08 -4.85 -7.00
CA ILE A 141 -16.35 -5.39 -5.65
C ILE A 141 -17.84 -5.24 -5.26
N PRO A 142 -18.50 -4.08 -5.42
CA PRO A 142 -19.90 -3.91 -5.02
C PRO A 142 -20.89 -4.71 -5.88
N GLU A 143 -20.43 -5.28 -7.00
CA GLU A 143 -21.23 -6.08 -7.93
C GLU A 143 -21.07 -7.59 -7.68
N LEU A 144 -20.19 -7.98 -6.74
CA LEU A 144 -20.05 -9.37 -6.31
C LEU A 144 -21.37 -9.89 -5.72
N PRO A 145 -21.63 -11.22 -5.81
CA PRO A 145 -22.77 -11.83 -5.15
C PRO A 145 -22.82 -11.50 -3.65
N GLU A 146 -24.02 -11.34 -3.08
CA GLU A 146 -24.22 -10.98 -1.68
C GLU A 146 -23.50 -11.94 -0.70
N GLU A 147 -23.54 -13.24 -0.99
CA GLU A 147 -22.83 -14.27 -0.24
C GLU A 147 -21.30 -14.11 -0.24
N GLN A 148 -20.73 -13.50 -1.29
CA GLN A 148 -19.32 -13.18 -1.37
C GLN A 148 -19.02 -11.86 -0.66
N LEU A 149 -19.85 -10.83 -0.86
CA LEU A 149 -19.74 -9.55 -0.16
C LEU A 149 -19.73 -9.73 1.37
N ALA A 150 -20.59 -10.61 1.89
CA ALA A 150 -20.67 -10.92 3.32
C ALA A 150 -19.38 -11.53 3.89
N ARG A 151 -18.53 -12.10 3.02
CA ARG A 151 -17.23 -12.67 3.40
C ARG A 151 -16.13 -11.63 3.49
N PHE A 152 -16.32 -10.35 3.19
CA PHE A 152 -15.31 -9.35 3.57
C PHE A 152 -15.30 -9.12 5.08
N ASP A 153 -14.13 -8.86 5.65
CA ASP A 153 -13.97 -8.50 7.06
C ASP A 153 -14.07 -6.99 7.26
N PHE A 154 -13.69 -6.19 6.26
CA PHE A 154 -13.73 -4.72 6.31
C PHE A 154 -13.71 -4.09 4.90
N PHE A 155 -13.88 -2.77 4.82
CA PHE A 155 -13.72 -1.99 3.58
C PHE A 155 -12.76 -0.80 3.73
N ASP A 156 -11.96 -0.54 2.70
CA ASP A 156 -11.00 0.56 2.65
C ASP A 156 -11.66 1.86 2.16
N LEU A 157 -11.75 2.85 3.05
CA LEU A 157 -11.98 4.24 2.66
C LEU A 157 -10.66 4.82 2.15
N ASN A 158 -10.50 4.77 0.84
CA ASN A 158 -9.20 5.01 0.22
C ASN A 158 -8.81 6.48 0.09
N GLY A 159 -7.57 6.81 0.43
CA GLY A 159 -7.03 8.17 0.41
C GLY A 159 -7.02 8.84 -0.95
N LYS A 160 -6.74 8.11 -2.04
CA LYS A 160 -6.77 8.69 -3.40
C LYS A 160 -8.20 9.02 -3.83
N ASP A 161 -9.12 8.11 -3.57
CA ASP A 161 -10.52 8.27 -3.96
C ASP A 161 -11.20 9.36 -3.14
N VAL A 162 -10.84 9.49 -1.85
CA VAL A 162 -11.26 10.60 -0.99
C VAL A 162 -10.67 11.93 -1.48
N ALA A 163 -9.39 11.96 -1.84
CA ALA A 163 -8.73 13.16 -2.35
C ALA A 163 -9.35 13.67 -3.65
N GLU A 164 -9.88 12.79 -4.49
CA GLU A 164 -10.55 13.13 -5.74
C GLU A 164 -12.04 13.48 -5.52
N HIS A 165 -12.78 12.64 -4.79
CA HIS A 165 -14.24 12.71 -4.68
C HIS A 165 -14.77 12.39 -3.26
N ARG A 166 -14.23 13.05 -2.23
CA ARG A 166 -14.55 12.83 -0.80
C ARG A 166 -16.00 12.46 -0.48
N MET A 167 -16.97 13.35 -0.75
CA MET A 167 -18.37 13.14 -0.40
C MET A 167 -18.97 11.88 -1.04
N ARG A 168 -18.59 11.57 -2.29
CA ARG A 168 -19.05 10.36 -2.98
C ARG A 168 -18.43 9.12 -2.34
N THR A 169 -17.13 9.14 -2.13
CA THR A 169 -16.36 8.01 -1.60
C THR A 169 -16.80 7.66 -0.18
N GLU A 170 -16.90 8.65 0.72
CA GLU A 170 -17.42 8.47 2.08
C GLU A 170 -18.83 7.86 2.05
N ARG A 171 -19.76 8.47 1.31
CA ARG A 171 -21.15 8.00 1.23
C ARG A 171 -21.26 6.55 0.77
N LEU A 172 -20.55 6.18 -0.31
CA LEU A 172 -20.66 4.84 -0.90
C LEU A 172 -19.98 3.78 -0.01
N THR A 173 -18.77 4.05 0.48
CA THR A 173 -18.02 3.09 1.29
C THR A 173 -18.67 2.89 2.66
N TYR A 174 -19.15 3.95 3.32
CA TYR A 174 -19.88 3.79 4.59
C TYR A 174 -21.20 3.05 4.40
N HIS A 175 -21.97 3.38 3.36
CA HIS A 175 -23.21 2.65 3.07
C HIS A 175 -22.96 1.15 2.82
N LEU A 176 -21.89 0.81 2.08
CA LEU A 176 -21.52 -0.59 1.86
C LEU A 176 -21.17 -1.29 3.18
N GLY A 177 -20.34 -0.69 4.01
CA GLY A 177 -19.98 -1.20 5.33
C GLY A 177 -21.20 -1.38 6.23
N GLU A 178 -22.08 -0.37 6.32
CA GLU A 178 -23.33 -0.43 7.10
C GLU A 178 -24.25 -1.56 6.63
N SER A 179 -24.45 -1.69 5.30
CA SER A 179 -25.34 -2.70 4.72
C SER A 179 -24.90 -4.14 4.98
N LEU A 180 -23.59 -4.37 5.14
CA LEU A 180 -23.00 -5.69 5.39
C LEU A 180 -22.56 -5.88 6.84
N HIS A 181 -22.77 -4.87 7.69
CA HIS A 181 -22.31 -4.81 9.08
C HIS A 181 -20.80 -5.04 9.21
N LYS A 182 -20.02 -4.39 8.34
CA LYS A 182 -18.55 -4.47 8.29
C LYS A 182 -17.92 -3.11 8.62
N PRO A 183 -16.81 -3.10 9.39
CA PRO A 183 -16.07 -1.88 9.66
C PRO A 183 -15.48 -1.28 8.37
N VAL A 184 -15.38 0.04 8.36
CA VAL A 184 -14.70 0.83 7.32
C VAL A 184 -13.46 1.46 7.92
N VAL A 185 -12.28 1.26 7.32
CA VAL A 185 -11.00 1.81 7.80
C VAL A 185 -10.36 2.68 6.74
N GLY A 186 -9.56 3.66 7.16
CA GLY A 186 -8.86 4.56 6.25
C GLY A 186 -7.46 4.05 5.88
N GLY A 187 -7.19 3.95 4.58
CA GLY A 187 -5.88 3.60 4.02
C GLY A 187 -5.47 4.53 2.88
N SER A 188 -4.20 4.93 2.83
CA SER A 188 -3.75 5.95 1.87
C SER A 188 -3.56 5.42 0.45
N ASP A 189 -3.27 4.13 0.26
CA ASP A 189 -2.77 3.52 -1.00
C ASP A 189 -1.55 4.31 -1.51
N THR A 190 -0.62 4.59 -0.60
CA THR A 190 0.58 5.36 -0.93
C THR A 190 1.71 4.50 -1.47
N HIS A 191 2.36 5.00 -2.52
CA HIS A 191 3.68 4.55 -2.99
C HIS A 191 4.73 5.65 -2.84
N GLN A 192 4.42 6.78 -2.20
CA GLN A 192 5.32 7.93 -2.10
C GLN A 192 5.04 8.75 -0.82
N ALA A 193 6.12 9.12 -0.13
CA ALA A 193 6.09 9.72 1.21
C ALA A 193 5.10 10.87 1.44
N VAL A 194 4.94 11.81 0.49
CA VAL A 194 4.11 13.02 0.66
C VAL A 194 2.64 12.70 0.88
N GLN A 195 2.18 11.53 0.45
CA GLN A 195 0.81 11.08 0.62
C GLN A 195 0.53 10.47 2.00
N TYR A 196 1.54 10.12 2.79
CA TYR A 196 1.30 9.69 4.16
C TYR A 196 0.52 10.76 4.95
N GLY A 197 -0.42 10.31 5.77
CA GLY A 197 -1.29 11.18 6.55
C GLY A 197 -2.40 11.87 5.76
N CYS A 198 -2.56 11.61 4.45
CA CYS A 198 -3.74 12.11 3.71
C CYS A 198 -5.05 11.55 4.28
N ILE A 199 -5.00 10.31 4.77
CA ILE A 199 -6.04 9.62 5.53
C ILE A 199 -5.35 8.67 6.52
N ARG A 200 -5.93 8.48 7.70
CA ARG A 200 -5.45 7.54 8.72
C ARG A 200 -6.58 7.15 9.65
N THR A 201 -6.45 5.99 10.28
CA THR A 201 -7.38 5.51 11.31
C THR A 201 -6.73 5.69 12.69
N ARG A 202 -7.47 6.24 13.66
CA ARG A 202 -7.01 6.41 15.05
C ARG A 202 -7.70 5.38 15.93
N PHE A 203 -6.90 4.48 16.50
CA PHE A 203 -7.31 3.59 17.59
C PHE A 203 -6.86 4.19 18.92
N GLU A 204 -7.69 4.05 19.96
CA GLU A 204 -7.34 4.53 21.31
C GLU A 204 -6.24 3.66 21.94
N LYS A 205 -6.22 2.37 21.61
CA LYS A 205 -5.20 1.42 22.08
C LYS A 205 -4.16 1.14 21.00
N THR A 206 -3.02 0.60 21.42
CA THR A 206 -2.03 0.00 20.52
C THR A 206 -2.35 -1.47 20.35
N CYS A 207 -2.51 -1.91 19.09
CA CYS A 207 -2.67 -3.32 18.74
C CYS A 207 -1.31 -3.87 18.29
N THR A 208 -1.03 -5.11 18.65
CA THR A 208 0.19 -5.84 18.28
C THR A 208 -0.10 -7.15 17.55
N THR A 209 -1.37 -7.58 17.53
CA THR A 209 -1.83 -8.78 16.81
C THR A 209 -2.97 -8.43 15.85
N VAL A 210 -3.17 -9.27 14.83
CA VAL A 210 -4.28 -9.10 13.87
C VAL A 210 -5.65 -9.31 14.54
N PRO A 211 -5.84 -10.28 15.46
CA PRO A 211 -7.07 -10.36 16.25
C PRO A 211 -7.38 -9.09 17.05
N GLU A 212 -6.39 -8.51 17.76
CA GLU A 212 -6.58 -7.23 18.47
C GLU A 212 -6.96 -6.09 17.53
N LEU A 213 -6.32 -6.03 16.35
CA LEU A 213 -6.63 -5.03 15.32
C LEU A 213 -8.09 -5.16 14.86
N TYR A 214 -8.53 -6.39 14.61
CA TYR A 214 -9.89 -6.66 14.13
C TYR A 214 -10.95 -6.44 15.22
N GLU A 215 -10.68 -6.80 16.47
CA GLU A 215 -11.56 -6.51 17.60
C GLU A 215 -11.79 -5.01 17.78
N GLU A 216 -10.74 -4.19 17.69
CA GLU A 216 -10.89 -2.72 17.78
C GLU A 216 -11.71 -2.17 16.60
N MET A 217 -11.52 -2.70 15.39
CA MET A 217 -12.36 -2.37 14.23
C MET A 217 -13.84 -2.75 14.45
N GLN A 218 -14.12 -3.96 14.92
CA GLN A 218 -15.49 -4.42 15.19
C GLN A 218 -16.16 -3.62 16.30
N SER A 219 -15.39 -3.15 17.29
CA SER A 219 -15.91 -2.35 18.39
C SER A 219 -16.40 -0.95 17.96
N GLY A 220 -16.00 -0.49 16.76
CA GLY A 220 -16.35 0.83 16.24
C GLY A 220 -15.71 2.00 16.99
N ASN A 221 -14.83 1.73 17.95
CA ASN A 221 -14.20 2.73 18.81
C ASN A 221 -12.96 3.36 18.15
N TYR A 222 -13.15 3.91 16.95
CA TYR A 222 -12.07 4.54 16.20
C TYR A 222 -12.55 5.71 15.35
N GLU A 223 -11.61 6.54 14.94
CA GLU A 223 -11.86 7.70 14.09
C GLU A 223 -11.06 7.58 12.79
N ILE A 224 -11.68 7.81 11.63
CA ILE A 224 -10.95 8.01 10.39
C ILE A 224 -10.70 9.51 10.22
N ALA A 225 -9.45 9.92 10.32
CA ALA A 225 -9.02 11.29 10.13
C ALA A 225 -8.54 11.51 8.69
N ILE A 226 -9.16 12.47 8.00
CA ILE A 226 -8.80 12.89 6.64
C ILE A 226 -8.14 14.27 6.73
N SER A 227 -6.98 14.42 6.10
CA SER A 227 -6.26 15.69 6.03
C SER A 227 -7.02 16.70 5.16
N ASP A 228 -7.09 17.96 5.60
CA ASP A 228 -7.57 19.07 4.76
C ASP A 228 -6.69 19.30 3.52
N GLN A 229 -5.47 18.77 3.54
CA GLN A 229 -4.52 18.82 2.42
C GLN A 229 -4.49 17.52 1.60
N ALA A 230 -5.41 16.58 1.83
CA ALA A 230 -5.40 15.26 1.17
C ALA A 230 -5.30 15.38 -0.36
N ALA A 231 -6.08 16.29 -0.98
CA ALA A 231 -6.04 16.54 -2.42
C ALA A 231 -4.65 16.99 -2.92
N VAL A 232 -4.00 17.90 -2.18
CA VAL A 232 -2.66 18.40 -2.53
C VAL A 232 -1.60 17.33 -2.30
N GLN A 233 -1.68 16.60 -1.20
CA GLN A 233 -0.76 15.50 -0.86
C GLN A 233 -0.80 14.41 -1.93
N VAL A 234 -1.98 13.90 -2.28
CA VAL A 234 -2.17 12.87 -3.32
C VAL A 234 -1.71 13.37 -4.69
N LYS A 235 -2.08 14.60 -5.08
CA LYS A 235 -1.64 15.17 -6.37
C LYS A 235 -0.12 15.30 -6.46
N THR A 236 0.52 15.73 -5.37
CA THR A 236 1.97 15.92 -5.30
C THR A 236 2.69 14.58 -5.33
N ALA A 237 2.24 13.60 -4.53
CA ALA A 237 2.77 12.24 -4.54
C ALA A 237 2.67 11.58 -5.92
N ASN A 238 1.53 11.75 -6.61
CA ASN A 238 1.35 11.26 -7.98
C ASN A 238 2.30 11.94 -8.99
N LEU A 239 2.55 13.24 -8.85
CA LEU A 239 3.53 13.94 -9.68
C LEU A 239 4.95 13.43 -9.42
N LEU A 240 5.37 13.34 -8.16
CA LEU A 240 6.69 12.84 -7.76
C LEU A 240 6.88 11.39 -8.21
N LYS A 241 5.89 10.52 -8.00
CA LYS A 241 5.93 9.13 -8.46
C LYS A 241 6.16 9.02 -9.96
N ARG A 242 5.47 9.83 -10.77
CA ARG A 242 5.68 9.86 -12.22
C ARG A 242 7.08 10.35 -12.58
N ALA A 243 7.55 11.42 -11.95
CA ALA A 243 8.88 11.98 -12.19
C ALA A 243 10.01 10.98 -11.84
N LEU A 244 9.93 10.32 -10.69
CA LEU A 244 10.91 9.34 -10.25
C LEU A 244 10.95 8.11 -11.17
N LYS A 245 9.77 7.66 -11.64
CA LYS A 245 9.69 6.59 -12.65
C LYS A 245 10.32 7.01 -13.98
N GLU A 246 10.11 8.25 -14.40
CA GLU A 246 10.71 8.79 -15.63
C GLU A 246 12.24 8.86 -15.51
N ILE A 247 12.75 9.35 -14.38
CA ILE A 247 14.20 9.35 -14.08
C ILE A 247 14.77 7.94 -14.23
N HIS A 248 14.13 6.94 -13.63
CA HIS A 248 14.55 5.55 -13.76
C HIS A 248 14.50 5.05 -15.21
N ALA A 249 13.43 5.34 -15.94
CA ALA A 249 13.26 4.94 -17.34
C ALA A 249 14.35 5.53 -18.26
N LEU A 250 14.86 6.72 -17.92
CA LEU A 250 15.98 7.38 -18.59
C LEU A 250 17.36 6.88 -18.12
N GLY A 251 17.42 5.88 -17.24
CA GLY A 251 18.66 5.29 -16.71
C GLY A 251 19.24 6.02 -15.50
N GLY A 252 18.50 6.95 -14.91
CA GLY A 252 18.90 7.68 -13.70
C GLY A 252 18.62 6.90 -12.40
N ASP A 253 19.38 7.23 -11.36
CA ASP A 253 19.15 6.73 -10.01
C ASP A 253 18.24 7.68 -9.22
N TYR A 254 16.94 7.36 -9.22
CA TYR A 254 15.95 8.15 -8.49
C TYR A 254 16.11 8.04 -6.96
N VAL A 255 16.74 6.97 -6.46
CA VAL A 255 16.92 6.74 -5.02
C VAL A 255 18.04 7.66 -4.52
N ALA A 256 19.17 7.71 -5.23
CA ALA A 256 20.24 8.66 -4.93
C ALA A 256 19.74 10.11 -4.91
N LEU A 257 18.90 10.48 -5.89
CA LEU A 257 18.31 11.82 -5.97
C LEU A 257 17.41 12.14 -4.76
N LEU A 258 16.59 11.19 -4.32
CA LEU A 258 15.76 11.37 -3.12
C LEU A 258 16.61 11.50 -1.84
N MET A 259 17.72 10.75 -1.77
CA MET A 259 18.61 10.80 -0.62
C MET A 259 19.53 12.02 -0.63
N GLY A 260 19.44 12.89 -1.64
CA GLY A 260 20.36 14.01 -1.82
C GLY A 260 21.82 13.57 -2.01
N LYS A 261 22.04 12.31 -2.41
CA LYS A 261 23.38 11.80 -2.74
C LYS A 261 23.72 12.35 -4.12
N GLU A 262 24.84 13.05 -4.24
CA GLU A 262 25.35 13.44 -5.56
C GLU A 262 25.51 12.18 -6.40
N SER A 263 24.81 12.13 -7.54
CA SER A 263 25.06 11.12 -8.54
C SER A 263 26.51 11.30 -9.01
N GLU A 264 27.40 10.37 -8.66
CA GLU A 264 28.65 10.22 -9.38
C GLU A 264 28.28 9.89 -10.83
N ILE A 265 28.14 10.93 -11.65
CA ILE A 265 27.95 10.79 -13.08
C ILE A 265 29.23 10.12 -13.59
N SER A 266 29.17 8.80 -13.76
CA SER A 266 30.23 8.01 -14.35
C SER A 266 30.39 8.43 -15.81
N GLY A 267 31.30 9.39 -16.04
CA GLY A 267 32.21 9.51 -17.19
C GLY A 267 31.69 9.57 -18.63
N ASN A 268 30.44 9.26 -18.95
CA ASN A 268 29.96 9.14 -20.34
C ASN A 268 28.99 10.25 -20.78
N ALA A 269 28.60 11.16 -19.88
CA ALA A 269 27.76 12.32 -20.20
C ALA A 269 28.55 13.56 -20.69
N LEU A 270 29.88 13.47 -20.80
CA LEU A 270 30.71 14.59 -21.33
C LEU A 270 30.47 14.88 -22.82
N ASN A 271 29.74 14.02 -23.54
CA ASN A 271 29.55 14.17 -24.98
C ASN A 271 28.44 15.16 -25.40
N PHE A 272 27.66 15.70 -24.47
CA PHE A 272 26.60 16.68 -24.80
C PHE A 272 27.13 18.12 -24.91
N LYS A 273 28.15 18.48 -24.12
CA LYS A 273 28.82 19.80 -24.21
C LYS A 273 29.74 19.90 -25.42
N GLU A 274 30.36 18.80 -25.87
CA GLU A 274 31.22 18.80 -27.07
C GLU A 274 30.43 18.85 -28.38
N ARG A 275 29.26 18.21 -28.46
CA ARG A 275 28.38 18.30 -29.66
C ARG A 275 27.87 19.72 -29.93
N LYS A 276 27.64 20.54 -28.89
CA LYS A 276 27.25 21.96 -29.08
C LYS A 276 28.39 22.84 -29.60
N ARG A 277 29.65 22.47 -29.35
CA ARG A 277 30.81 23.24 -29.85
C ARG A 277 31.15 22.92 -31.31
N ARG A 278 30.87 21.70 -31.79
CA ARG A 278 31.14 21.31 -33.20
C ARG A 278 30.07 21.75 -34.21
N ASN A 279 28.87 22.10 -33.76
CA ASN A 279 27.80 22.62 -34.63
C ASN A 279 27.75 24.17 -34.68
N ALA A 280 28.74 24.84 -34.07
CA ALA A 280 28.85 26.30 -34.05
C ALA A 280 30.20 26.79 -34.62
N SER A 281 30.90 25.94 -35.37
CA SER A 281 32.14 26.27 -36.09
C SER A 281 32.03 25.87 -37.55
#